data_AF-A0A2D6E2G0-F1
#
_entry.id   AF-A0A2D6E2G0-F1
#
_cell.length_a   1.000
_cell.length_b   1.000
_cell.length_c   1.000
_cell.angle_alpha   90.00
_cell.angle_beta   90.00
_cell.angle_gamma   90.00
#
_symmetry.space_group_name_H-M   'P 1'
#
loop_
_entity.id
_entity.type
_entity.pdbx_description
1 polymer ?
#
loop_
_entity_poly.entity_id
_entity_poly.type
_entity_poly.pdbx_seq_one_letter_code
_entity_poly.pdbx_strand_id
1 'polypeptide(L)'
;MELKKFQHTFFLTLTIFGLLLAFMVFKPFIGVLLLAVTFAIVFQPFYQHLLKRLGGKKTSLAALLTIFVVVVIVLTPLTFFTTQLVGETYGLYGRLTSDGPITTSVLSSGWLRGLEFQVQQFLPNFSFNIDFSQNLEQVAAWLVQRLGSVFTQVTGFLFSFFLWLLAFYYILKDGDSFKKLII
;
A
#
# COMPACT_ATOMS: atom_id res chain seq x y z
N MET A 1 45.40 23.49 27.54
CA MET A 1 44.72 23.76 26.23
C MET A 1 44.33 22.47 25.52
N GLU A 2 45.18 21.42 25.55
CA GLU A 2 44.97 20.10 24.94
C GLU A 2 43.61 19.43 25.28
N LEU A 3 43.21 19.41 26.56
CA LEU A 3 41.96 18.77 27.00
C LEU A 3 40.69 19.43 26.41
N LYS A 4 40.69 20.76 26.22
CA LYS A 4 39.57 21.49 25.61
C LYS A 4 39.44 21.19 24.11
N LYS A 5 40.56 20.98 23.40
CA LYS A 5 40.53 20.55 21.99
C LYS A 5 40.02 19.11 21.84
N PHE A 6 40.44 18.22 22.73
CA PHE A 6 39.96 16.83 22.73
C PHE A 6 38.45 16.74 23.01
N GLN A 7 37.95 17.48 24.00
CA GLN A 7 36.51 17.55 24.31
C GLN A 7 35.67 18.07 23.14
N HIS A 8 36.10 19.16 22.48
CA HIS A 8 35.39 19.69 21.31
C HIS A 8 35.41 18.70 20.14
N THR A 9 36.54 18.04 19.88
CA THR A 9 36.66 17.08 18.79
C THR A 9 35.79 15.85 19.03
N PHE A 10 35.74 15.35 20.27
CA PHE A 10 34.85 14.25 20.67
C PHE A 10 33.38 14.63 20.51
N PHE A 11 32.98 15.80 21.02
CA PHE A 11 31.59 16.28 20.90
C PHE A 11 31.17 16.52 19.44
N LEU A 12 32.05 17.09 18.62
CA LEU A 12 31.81 17.29 17.19
C LEU A 12 31.64 15.95 16.47
N THR A 13 32.51 14.99 16.74
CA THR A 13 32.45 13.65 16.15
C THR A 13 31.15 12.95 16.53
N LEU A 14 30.75 13.01 17.82
CA LEU A 14 29.49 12.46 18.30
C LEU A 14 28.28 13.12 17.64
N THR A 15 28.34 14.44 17.46
CA THR A 15 27.27 15.22 16.80
C THR A 15 27.13 14.84 15.33
N ILE A 16 28.24 14.74 14.59
CA ILE A 16 28.24 14.32 13.18
C ILE A 16 27.70 12.89 13.05
N PHE A 17 28.14 11.99 13.93
CA PHE A 17 27.66 10.61 13.95
C PHE A 17 26.15 10.54 14.24
N GLY A 18 25.68 11.29 15.24
CA GLY A 18 24.26 11.40 15.55
C GLY A 18 23.44 11.96 14.38
N LEU A 19 23.96 12.98 13.69
CA LEU A 19 23.30 13.56 12.51
C LEU A 19 23.25 12.57 11.34
N LEU A 20 24.32 11.80 11.12
CA LEU A 20 24.36 10.73 10.12
C LEU A 20 23.31 9.64 10.39
N LEU A 21 23.21 9.19 11.64
CA LEU A 21 22.19 8.21 12.04
C LEU A 21 20.77 8.77 11.85
N ALA A 22 20.54 10.01 12.28
CA ALA A 22 19.25 10.68 12.10
C ALA A 22 18.89 10.79 10.60
N PHE A 23 19.85 11.18 9.77
CA PHE A 23 19.66 11.26 8.32
C PHE A 23 19.36 9.89 7.70
N MET A 24 20.03 8.82 8.14
CA MET A 24 19.81 7.47 7.63
C MET A 24 18.40 6.96 7.96
N VAL A 25 17.91 7.26 9.16
CA VAL A 25 16.53 6.96 9.58
C VAL A 25 15.52 7.81 8.80
N PHE A 26 15.84 9.08 8.52
CA PHE A 26 14.93 9.99 7.83
C PHE A 26 14.86 9.77 6.32
N LYS A 27 15.95 9.29 5.70
CA LYS A 27 16.09 9.02 4.26
C LYS A 27 14.87 8.35 3.60
N PRO A 28 14.32 7.23 4.11
CA PRO A 28 13.17 6.58 3.49
C PRO A 28 11.88 7.43 3.48
N PHE A 29 11.78 8.45 4.34
CA PHE A 29 10.58 9.29 4.47
C PHE A 29 10.59 10.52 3.58
N ILE A 30 11.74 10.89 3.01
CA ILE A 30 11.87 12.10 2.17
C ILE A 30 10.89 12.06 1.00
N GLY A 31 10.78 10.92 0.30
CA GLY A 31 9.84 10.77 -0.82
C GLY A 31 8.38 10.93 -0.38
N VAL A 32 8.03 10.38 0.78
CA VAL A 32 6.68 10.48 1.37
C VAL A 32 6.35 11.94 1.72
N LEU A 33 7.30 12.66 2.30
CA LEU A 33 7.13 14.08 2.65
C LEU A 33 7.02 14.97 1.40
N LEU A 34 7.82 14.72 0.37
CA LEU A 34 7.71 15.45 -0.90
C LEU A 34 6.36 15.23 -1.56
N LEU A 35 5.85 14.00 -1.53
CA LEU A 35 4.50 13.70 -2.00
C LEU A 35 3.45 14.46 -1.18
N ALA A 36 3.62 14.57 0.13
CA ALA A 36 2.71 15.33 1.00
C ALA A 36 2.72 16.82 0.66
N VAL A 37 3.90 17.41 0.45
CA VAL A 37 4.04 18.82 0.03
C VAL A 37 3.40 19.04 -1.34
N THR A 38 3.62 18.13 -2.29
CA THR A 38 3.04 18.23 -3.64
C THR A 38 1.52 18.26 -3.57
N PHE A 39 0.91 17.33 -2.83
CA PHE A 39 -0.54 17.32 -2.63
C PHE A 39 -1.02 18.54 -1.83
N ALA A 40 -0.28 18.98 -0.82
CA ALA A 40 -0.58 20.22 -0.10
C ALA A 40 -0.71 21.41 -1.04
N ILE A 41 0.23 21.59 -1.95
CA ILE A 41 0.22 22.69 -2.91
C ILE A 41 -0.95 22.55 -3.90
N VAL A 42 -1.17 21.35 -4.44
CA VAL A 42 -2.24 21.09 -5.42
C VAL A 42 -3.64 21.29 -4.80
N PHE A 43 -3.84 20.85 -3.55
CA PHE A 43 -5.12 20.94 -2.85
C PHE A 43 -5.25 22.17 -1.94
N GLN A 44 -4.22 23.04 -1.87
CA GLN A 44 -4.27 24.31 -1.16
C GLN A 44 -5.50 25.17 -1.52
N PRO A 45 -5.86 25.38 -2.81
CA PRO A 45 -7.06 26.15 -3.13
C PRO A 45 -8.31 25.51 -2.55
N PHE A 46 -8.44 24.17 -2.64
CA PHE A 46 -9.60 23.47 -2.08
C PHE A 46 -9.68 23.61 -0.55
N TYR A 47 -8.55 23.46 0.14
CA TYR A 47 -8.44 23.70 1.58
C TYR A 47 -8.89 25.12 1.96
N GLN A 48 -8.45 26.14 1.23
CA GLN A 48 -8.83 27.53 1.51
C GLN A 48 -10.32 27.80 1.29
N HIS A 49 -10.95 27.19 0.28
CA HIS A 49 -12.40 27.29 0.06
C HIS A 49 -13.18 26.67 1.23
N LEU A 50 -12.76 25.49 1.69
CA LEU A 50 -13.31 24.84 2.88
C LEU A 50 -13.13 25.68 4.13
N LEU A 51 -11.93 26.20 4.36
CA LEU A 51 -11.60 27.04 5.51
C LEU A 51 -12.48 28.29 5.56
N LYS A 52 -12.68 28.96 4.42
CA LYS A 52 -13.58 30.13 4.31
C LYS A 52 -15.03 29.74 4.62
N ARG A 53 -15.53 28.62 4.09
CA ARG A 53 -16.89 28.12 4.40
C ARG A 53 -17.08 27.76 5.87
N LEU A 54 -16.03 27.30 6.54
CA LEU A 54 -16.03 26.94 7.97
C LEU A 54 -15.79 28.13 8.91
N GLY A 55 -15.80 29.36 8.40
CA GLY A 55 -15.66 30.59 9.18
C GLY A 55 -14.21 30.97 9.52
N GLY A 56 -13.23 30.48 8.77
CA GLY A 56 -11.83 30.93 8.81
C GLY A 56 -10.99 30.50 10.02
N LYS A 57 -11.63 30.12 11.13
CA LYS A 57 -10.96 29.77 12.40
C LYS A 57 -10.74 28.27 12.60
N LYS A 58 -11.45 27.42 11.86
CA LYS A 58 -11.44 25.95 12.03
C LYS A 58 -10.42 25.27 11.12
N THR A 59 -9.14 25.62 11.27
CA THR A 59 -8.04 25.10 10.42
C THR A 59 -7.89 23.57 10.48
N SER A 60 -7.99 22.99 11.68
CA SER A 60 -7.95 21.53 11.90
C SER A 60 -9.08 20.81 11.15
N LEU A 61 -10.33 21.29 11.30
CA LEU A 61 -11.50 20.62 10.72
C LEU A 61 -11.52 20.77 9.19
N ALA A 62 -11.10 21.92 8.66
CA ALA A 62 -10.94 22.13 7.22
C ALA A 62 -9.86 21.22 6.61
N ALA A 63 -8.75 21.01 7.32
CA ALA A 63 -7.65 20.14 6.86
C ALA A 63 -8.10 18.68 6.86
N LEU A 64 -8.76 18.22 7.93
CA LEU A 64 -9.27 16.86 8.04
C LEU A 64 -10.30 16.54 6.93
N LEU A 65 -11.23 17.46 6.66
CA LEU A 65 -12.18 17.33 5.55
C LEU A 65 -11.48 17.31 4.18
N THR A 66 -10.46 18.15 4.00
CA THR A 66 -9.68 18.17 2.75
C THR A 66 -9.01 16.83 2.51
N ILE A 67 -8.36 16.28 3.54
CA ILE A 67 -7.72 14.96 3.47
C ILE A 67 -8.74 13.89 3.17
N PHE A 68 -9.88 13.89 3.84
CA PHE A 68 -10.92 12.90 3.61
C PHE A 68 -11.36 12.89 2.14
N VAL A 69 -11.60 14.08 1.55
CA VAL A 69 -11.96 14.20 0.14
C VAL A 69 -10.84 13.71 -0.77
N VAL A 70 -9.58 14.08 -0.51
CA VAL A 70 -8.43 13.61 -1.29
C VAL A 70 -8.29 12.09 -1.20
N VAL A 71 -8.44 11.51 -0.02
CA VAL A 71 -8.37 10.06 0.22
C VAL A 71 -9.45 9.34 -0.58
N VAL A 72 -10.69 9.83 -0.58
CA VAL A 72 -11.77 9.26 -1.39
C VAL A 72 -11.45 9.35 -2.89
N ILE A 73 -11.01 10.52 -3.36
CA ILE A 73 -10.65 10.74 -4.79
C ILE A 73 -9.52 9.82 -5.23
N VAL A 74 -8.56 9.51 -4.35
CA VAL A 74 -7.43 8.62 -4.66
C VAL A 74 -7.81 7.14 -4.53
N LEU A 75 -8.64 6.77 -3.55
CA LEU A 75 -9.08 5.39 -3.34
C LEU A 75 -10.03 4.90 -4.43
N THR A 76 -10.93 5.75 -4.93
CA THR A 76 -11.89 5.39 -5.99
C THR A 76 -11.23 4.83 -7.26
N PRO A 77 -10.23 5.48 -7.89
CA PRO A 77 -9.55 4.92 -9.04
C PRO A 77 -8.73 3.68 -8.64
N LEU A 78 -8.09 3.66 -7.47
CA LEU A 78 -7.31 2.50 -7.02
C LEU A 78 -8.15 1.22 -6.94
N THR A 79 -9.35 1.29 -6.35
CA THR A 79 -10.25 0.14 -6.25
C THR A 79 -10.81 -0.26 -7.62
N PHE A 80 -11.15 0.73 -8.46
CA PHE A 80 -11.60 0.47 -9.83
C PHE A 80 -10.51 -0.24 -10.67
N PHE A 81 -9.27 0.26 -10.66
CA PHE A 81 -8.16 -0.36 -11.37
C PHE A 81 -7.84 -1.76 -10.83
N THR A 82 -7.84 -1.94 -9.51
CA THR A 82 -7.56 -3.24 -8.89
C THR A 82 -8.61 -4.27 -9.30
N THR A 83 -9.90 -3.90 -9.27
CA THR A 83 -10.99 -4.81 -9.65
C THR A 83 -10.95 -5.18 -11.14
N GLN A 84 -10.67 -4.22 -12.02
CA GLN A 84 -10.47 -4.48 -13.46
C GLN A 84 -9.29 -5.41 -13.72
N LEU A 85 -8.12 -5.11 -13.13
CA LEU A 85 -6.89 -5.88 -13.34
C LEU A 85 -7.03 -7.32 -12.83
N VAL A 86 -7.67 -7.50 -11.67
CA VAL A 86 -7.96 -8.83 -11.12
C VAL A 86 -8.95 -9.58 -12.01
N GLY A 87 -10.02 -8.92 -12.49
CA GLY A 87 -11.00 -9.52 -13.41
C GLY A 87 -10.39 -9.96 -14.73
N GLU A 88 -9.54 -9.14 -15.35
CA GLU A 88 -8.82 -9.47 -16.58
C GLU A 88 -7.83 -10.62 -16.37
N THR A 89 -7.10 -10.61 -15.26
CA THR A 89 -6.14 -11.67 -14.94
C THR A 89 -6.85 -13.02 -14.78
N TYR A 90 -7.96 -13.10 -14.04
CA TYR A 90 -8.75 -14.35 -13.97
C TYR A 90 -9.31 -14.77 -15.34
N GLY A 91 -9.75 -13.82 -16.17
CA GLY A 91 -10.25 -14.10 -17.52
C GLY A 91 -9.16 -14.61 -18.48
N LEU A 92 -7.94 -14.09 -18.38
CA LEU A 92 -6.79 -14.53 -19.18
C LEU A 92 -6.26 -15.88 -18.69
N TYR A 93 -6.17 -16.11 -17.38
CA TYR A 93 -5.84 -17.43 -16.82
C TYR A 93 -6.88 -18.47 -17.22
N GLY A 94 -8.18 -18.16 -17.17
CA GLY A 94 -9.24 -19.05 -17.64
C GLY A 94 -9.10 -19.43 -19.12
N ARG A 95 -8.71 -18.48 -19.97
CA ARG A 95 -8.50 -18.71 -21.42
C ARG A 95 -7.20 -19.47 -21.72
N LEU A 96 -6.11 -19.20 -21.01
CA LEU A 96 -4.85 -19.92 -21.14
C LEU A 96 -4.94 -21.37 -20.60
N THR A 97 -5.84 -21.62 -19.66
CA THR A 97 -6.14 -22.96 -19.13
C THR A 97 -7.20 -23.70 -19.95
N SER A 98 -7.83 -23.03 -20.93
CA SER A 98 -8.79 -23.68 -21.84
C SER A 98 -8.10 -24.53 -22.93
N ASP A 99 -6.77 -24.42 -23.08
CA ASP A 99 -5.94 -25.22 -24.00
C ASP A 99 -5.09 -26.31 -23.28
N GLY A 100 -5.33 -26.58 -22.00
CA GLY A 100 -4.62 -27.64 -21.27
C GLY A 100 -5.19 -27.90 -19.87
N PRO A 101 -5.32 -29.15 -19.42
CA PRO A 101 -6.25 -29.53 -18.36
C PRO A 101 -5.74 -29.08 -16.98
N ILE A 102 -6.30 -28.00 -16.44
CA ILE A 102 -6.22 -27.73 -15.00
C ILE A 102 -7.64 -27.68 -14.45
N THR A 103 -8.03 -28.83 -13.92
CA THR A 103 -9.11 -29.00 -12.96
C THR A 103 -8.88 -28.10 -11.75
N THR A 104 -9.46 -26.91 -11.74
CA THR A 104 -9.73 -26.18 -10.51
C THR A 104 -11.10 -26.56 -9.99
N SER A 105 -11.11 -27.67 -9.26
CA SER A 105 -12.15 -28.14 -8.34
C SER A 105 -12.36 -27.21 -7.13
N VAL A 106 -12.26 -25.90 -7.31
CA VAL A 106 -12.29 -24.92 -6.19
C VAL A 106 -13.68 -24.35 -5.95
N LEU A 107 -14.67 -24.63 -6.81
CA LEU A 107 -16.05 -24.18 -6.59
C LEU A 107 -17.00 -25.37 -6.69
N SER A 108 -16.95 -26.21 -5.66
CA SER A 108 -17.90 -27.27 -5.36
C SER A 108 -19.30 -26.68 -5.14
N SER A 109 -20.21 -26.78 -6.12
CA SER A 109 -21.64 -26.67 -5.86
C SER A 109 -22.52 -27.22 -6.99
N GLY A 110 -22.78 -28.53 -6.98
CA GLY A 110 -24.04 -29.09 -7.49
C GLY A 110 -24.21 -29.38 -8.99
N TRP A 111 -23.47 -28.73 -9.90
CA TRP A 111 -23.70 -28.89 -11.35
C TRP A 111 -22.90 -30.04 -12.01
N LEU A 112 -21.80 -30.48 -11.41
CA LEU A 112 -20.87 -31.44 -12.03
C LEU A 112 -21.26 -32.92 -11.87
N ARG A 113 -22.15 -33.28 -10.96
CA ARG A 113 -22.60 -34.69 -10.80
C ARG A 113 -23.37 -35.22 -12.01
N GLY A 114 -24.00 -34.34 -12.80
CA GLY A 114 -24.73 -34.73 -14.02
C GLY A 114 -23.80 -35.09 -15.18
N LEU A 115 -22.61 -34.47 -15.26
CA LEU A 115 -21.66 -34.69 -16.35
C LEU A 115 -20.80 -35.95 -16.15
N GLU A 116 -20.60 -36.38 -14.90
CA GLU A 116 -19.78 -37.55 -14.57
C GLU A 116 -20.42 -38.87 -15.03
N PHE A 117 -21.76 -38.97 -15.02
CA PHE A 117 -22.48 -40.19 -15.44
C PHE A 117 -22.49 -40.40 -16.96
N GLN A 118 -22.48 -39.32 -17.75
CA GLN A 118 -22.47 -39.40 -19.21
C GLN A 118 -21.09 -39.75 -19.78
N VAL A 119 -20.01 -39.36 -19.10
CA VAL A 119 -18.63 -39.57 -19.58
C VAL A 119 -18.11 -40.98 -19.25
N GLN A 120 -18.56 -41.60 -18.15
CA GLN A 120 -18.18 -42.98 -17.78
C GLN A 120 -18.71 -44.04 -18.76
N GLN A 121 -19.68 -43.72 -19.60
CA GLN A 121 -20.23 -44.65 -20.61
C GLN A 121 -19.29 -44.82 -21.82
N PHE A 122 -18.38 -43.88 -22.05
CA PHE A 122 -17.48 -43.90 -23.22
C PHE A 122 -16.02 -44.21 -22.86
N LEU A 123 -15.59 -43.98 -21.60
CA LEU A 123 -14.25 -44.38 -21.13
C LEU A 123 -14.31 -44.94 -19.70
N PRO A 124 -14.44 -46.27 -19.53
CA PRO A 124 -14.30 -46.91 -18.24
C PRO A 124 -12.82 -46.84 -17.81
N ASN A 125 -12.54 -46.24 -16.64
CA ASN A 125 -11.22 -46.04 -15.99
C ASN A 125 -10.60 -44.63 -16.06
N PHE A 126 -11.38 -43.57 -16.30
CA PHE A 126 -10.84 -42.22 -16.12
C PHE A 126 -10.98 -41.76 -14.65
N SER A 127 -9.88 -41.80 -13.89
CA SER A 127 -9.80 -41.29 -12.52
C SER A 127 -8.89 -40.05 -12.46
N PHE A 128 -9.43 -38.94 -11.96
CA PHE A 128 -8.67 -37.72 -11.66
C PHE A 128 -8.15 -37.81 -10.22
N ASN A 129 -6.98 -38.44 -10.00
CA ASN A 129 -6.29 -38.37 -8.71
C ASN A 129 -5.18 -37.33 -8.78
N ILE A 130 -5.50 -36.06 -8.48
CA ILE A 130 -4.46 -35.09 -8.14
C ILE A 130 -4.21 -35.28 -6.65
N ASP A 131 -3.12 -35.98 -6.33
CA ASP A 131 -2.63 -36.12 -4.96
C ASP A 131 -2.16 -34.75 -4.42
N PHE A 132 -3.11 -33.97 -3.90
CA PHE A 132 -2.84 -32.79 -3.08
C PHE A 132 -1.96 -33.13 -1.87
N SER A 133 -1.91 -34.40 -1.49
CA SER A 133 -1.19 -34.97 -0.36
C SER A 133 0.34 -35.03 -0.51
N GLN A 134 0.88 -35.09 -1.74
CA GLN A 134 2.33 -35.30 -1.93
C GLN A 134 3.15 -34.01 -2.01
N ASN A 135 2.53 -32.84 -2.17
CA ASN A 135 3.22 -31.55 -2.27
C ASN A 135 2.60 -30.44 -1.38
N LEU A 136 1.90 -30.81 -0.31
CA LEU A 136 1.36 -29.85 0.68
C LEU A 136 2.45 -28.93 1.22
N GLU A 137 3.67 -29.44 1.44
CA GLU A 137 4.79 -28.65 1.93
C GLU A 137 5.22 -27.57 0.94
N GLN A 138 5.21 -27.85 -0.36
CA GLN A 138 5.59 -26.88 -1.39
C GLN A 138 4.50 -25.81 -1.59
N VAL A 139 3.23 -26.21 -1.53
CA VAL A 139 2.10 -25.26 -1.60
C VAL A 139 2.07 -24.38 -0.34
N ALA A 140 2.28 -24.97 0.83
CA ALA A 140 2.39 -24.23 2.09
C ALA A 140 3.58 -23.28 2.08
N ALA A 141 4.76 -23.72 1.63
CA ALA A 141 5.95 -22.88 1.52
C ALA A 141 5.74 -21.73 0.53
N TRP A 142 5.13 -21.98 -0.63
CA TRP A 142 4.79 -20.96 -1.61
C TRP A 142 3.78 -19.94 -1.07
N LEU A 143 2.73 -20.41 -0.38
CA LEU A 143 1.75 -19.53 0.27
C LEU A 143 2.40 -18.69 1.36
N VAL A 144 3.22 -19.28 2.23
CA VAL A 144 3.90 -18.56 3.32
C VAL A 144 4.85 -17.49 2.76
N GLN A 145 5.64 -17.81 1.73
CA GLN A 145 6.55 -16.85 1.11
C GLN A 145 5.79 -15.71 0.41
N ARG A 146 4.73 -16.04 -0.33
CA ARG A 146 3.94 -15.02 -1.04
C ARG A 146 3.15 -14.15 -0.07
N LEU A 147 2.46 -14.75 0.90
CA LEU A 147 1.72 -14.02 1.94
C LEU A 147 2.64 -13.16 2.80
N GLY A 148 3.83 -13.67 3.17
CA GLY A 148 4.84 -12.89 3.88
C GLY A 148 5.26 -11.66 3.07
N SER A 149 5.57 -11.83 1.79
CA SER A 149 5.97 -10.71 0.92
C SER A 149 4.84 -9.68 0.73
N VAL A 150 3.60 -10.12 0.58
CA VAL A 150 2.42 -9.24 0.45
C VAL A 150 2.18 -8.50 1.76
N PHE A 151 2.28 -9.19 2.90
CA PHE A 151 2.09 -8.58 4.22
C PHE A 151 3.11 -7.47 4.48
N THR A 152 4.40 -7.70 4.19
CA THR A 152 5.44 -6.68 4.35
C THR A 152 5.21 -5.50 3.43
N GLN A 153 4.83 -5.73 2.16
CA GLN A 153 4.53 -4.67 1.21
C GLN A 153 3.32 -3.83 1.63
N VAL A 154 2.22 -4.47 2.04
CA VAL A 154 1.00 -3.79 2.49
C VAL A 154 1.29 -3.00 3.76
N THR A 155 2.01 -3.58 4.73
CA THR A 155 2.40 -2.89 5.97
C THR A 155 3.28 -1.67 5.65
N GLY A 156 4.28 -1.82 4.79
CA GLY A 156 5.15 -0.73 4.36
C GLY A 156 4.37 0.39 3.67
N PHE A 157 3.47 0.02 2.75
CA PHE A 157 2.56 0.96 2.10
C PHE A 157 1.67 1.70 3.10
N LEU A 158 1.03 0.99 4.03
CA LEU A 158 0.15 1.58 5.05
C LEU A 158 0.91 2.56 5.94
N PHE A 159 2.14 2.21 6.34
CA PHE A 159 2.98 3.08 7.14
C PHE A 159 3.37 4.36 6.38
N SER A 160 3.84 4.23 5.13
CA SER A 160 4.15 5.37 4.27
C SER A 160 2.91 6.22 3.97
N PHE A 161 1.77 5.59 3.72
CA PHE A 161 0.49 6.27 3.48
C PHE A 161 0.03 7.04 4.72
N PHE A 162 0.13 6.45 5.91
CA PHE A 162 -0.19 7.11 7.17
C PHE A 162 0.72 8.31 7.42
N LEU A 163 2.02 8.15 7.22
CA LEU A 163 2.98 9.26 7.33
C LEU A 163 2.71 10.37 6.31
N TRP A 164 2.37 10.01 5.08
CA TRP A 164 1.98 10.96 4.04
C TRP A 164 0.75 11.77 4.45
N LEU A 165 -0.30 11.10 4.95
CA LEU A 165 -1.51 11.75 5.44
C LEU A 165 -1.23 12.70 6.60
N LEU A 166 -0.40 12.27 7.55
CA LEU A 166 -0.01 13.08 8.70
C LEU A 166 0.76 14.32 8.24
N ALA A 167 1.77 14.15 7.40
CA ALA A 167 2.53 15.27 6.86
C ALA A 167 1.64 16.23 6.06
N PHE A 168 0.78 15.71 5.18
CA PHE A 168 -0.16 16.49 4.38
C PHE A 168 -1.13 17.29 5.25
N TYR A 169 -1.64 16.68 6.33
CA TYR A 169 -2.46 17.36 7.34
C TYR A 169 -1.76 18.54 7.99
N TYR A 170 -0.56 18.31 8.53
CA TYR A 170 0.17 19.36 9.22
C TYR A 170 0.60 20.48 8.28
N ILE A 171 0.96 20.16 7.03
CA ILE A 171 1.30 21.17 6.03
C ILE A 171 0.07 22.02 5.67
N LEU A 172 -1.11 21.42 5.46
CA LEU A 172 -2.32 22.18 5.17
C LEU A 172 -2.76 23.05 6.36
N LYS A 173 -2.75 22.47 7.56
CA LYS A 173 -3.22 23.14 8.77
C LYS A 173 -2.29 24.26 9.23
N ASP A 174 -0.99 23.99 9.27
CA ASP A 174 0.02 24.86 9.91
C ASP A 174 0.92 25.57 8.87
N GLY A 175 0.74 25.32 7.56
CA GLY A 175 1.56 25.89 6.49
C GLY A 175 1.58 27.43 6.43
N ASP A 176 0.48 28.09 6.77
CA ASP A 176 0.44 29.56 6.83
C ASP A 176 1.23 30.12 8.02
N SER A 177 1.35 29.35 9.12
CA SER A 177 2.20 29.71 10.26
C SER A 177 3.68 29.59 9.90
N PHE A 178 4.07 28.53 9.19
CA PHE A 178 5.46 28.37 8.72
C PHE A 178 5.89 29.47 7.75
N LYS A 179 5.00 29.92 6.85
CA LYS A 179 5.30 31.04 5.94
C LYS A 179 5.59 32.35 6.66
N LYS A 180 4.87 32.64 7.76
CA LYS A 180 5.06 33.85 8.57
C LYS A 180 6.30 33.83 9.47
N LEU A 181 6.93 32.67 9.65
CA LEU A 181 8.18 32.52 10.42
C LEU A 181 9.42 32.67 9.55
N ILE A 182 9.27 32.49 8.23
CA ILE A 182 10.36 32.54 7.25
C ILE A 182 10.43 33.92 6.56
N ILE A 183 9.33 34.66 6.54
CA ILE A 183 9.20 36.03 5.99
C ILE A 183 9.06 37.00 7.16
#